data_AF-A0A087GF86-F1
#
_entry.id   AF-A0A087GF86-F1
#
_cell.length_a   1.000
_cell.length_b   1.000
_cell.length_c   1.000
_cell.angle_alpha   90.00
_cell.angle_beta   90.00
_cell.angle_gamma   90.00
#
_symmetry.space_group_name_H-M   'P 1'
#
loop_
_entity.id
_entity.type
_entity.pdbx_description
1 polymer ?
#
loop_
_entity_poly.entity_id
_entity_poly.type
_entity_poly.pdbx_seq_one_letter_code
_entity_poly.pdbx_strand_id
1 'polypeptide(L)'
;MGGCRPSSFIRVIYALCGSQIETQISQYLHKIDGNEKVDGLMSELTATQLAKINELHIKVIEKEDKISKKSASMQEDVADMPIAVTAYAKDLVEAGVVVEDALDKHEEGMAVLMEEADKLRVETLRKIVEVVTPVQAAEFLLAGKRLHVSLHEWGRVREERRFGCARADAVAGGAGAGTSNKTTC
;
A
#
# COMPACT_ATOMS: atom_id res chain seq x y z
N MET A 1 -1.14 2.01 10.50
CA MET A 1 -2.30 1.56 9.72
C MET A 1 -1.87 0.47 8.77
N GLY A 2 -2.43 -0.74 8.91
CA GLY A 2 -2.14 -1.85 7.99
C GLY A 2 -2.72 -1.61 6.60
N GLY A 3 -2.19 -2.32 5.60
CA GLY A 3 -2.70 -2.34 4.23
C GLY A 3 -2.15 -1.25 3.30
N CYS A 4 -2.75 -1.14 2.11
CA CYS A 4 -2.38 -0.14 1.11
C CYS A 4 -3.16 1.17 1.27
N ARG A 5 -2.57 2.27 0.79
CA ARG A 5 -3.23 3.57 0.70
C ARG A 5 -4.30 3.50 -0.40
N PRO A 6 -5.56 3.90 -0.15
CA PRO A 6 -6.59 3.96 -1.19
C PRO A 6 -6.18 4.69 -2.49
N SER A 7 -5.32 5.72 -2.41
CA SER A 7 -4.74 6.46 -3.54
C SER A 7 -3.89 5.57 -4.45
N SER A 8 -3.33 4.47 -3.93
CA SER A 8 -2.64 3.46 -4.76
C SER A 8 -3.57 2.81 -5.77
N PHE A 9 -4.86 2.63 -5.48
CA PHE A 9 -5.83 2.09 -6.44
C PHE A 9 -5.95 3.00 -7.66
N ILE A 10 -5.95 4.31 -7.45
CA ILE A 10 -6.05 5.30 -8.53
C ILE A 10 -4.74 5.37 -9.32
N ARG A 11 -3.60 5.23 -8.65
CA ARG A 11 -2.29 5.16 -9.33
C ARG A 11 -2.17 3.94 -10.25
N VAL A 12 -2.78 2.81 -9.88
CA VAL A 12 -2.85 1.63 -10.76
C VAL A 12 -3.60 1.96 -12.05
N ILE A 13 -4.71 2.72 -11.97
CA ILE A 13 -5.45 3.16 -13.16
C ILE A 13 -4.53 3.96 -14.10
N TYR A 14 -3.81 4.96 -13.57
CA TYR A 14 -2.91 5.77 -14.40
C TYR A 14 -1.79 4.95 -15.04
N ALA A 15 -1.22 3.98 -14.31
CA ALA A 15 -0.21 3.08 -14.84
C ALA A 15 -0.76 2.17 -15.96
N LEU A 16 -2.00 1.69 -15.83
CA LEU A 16 -2.66 0.89 -16.86
C LEU A 16 -2.95 1.74 -18.10
N CYS A 17 -3.50 2.94 -17.95
CA CYS A 17 -3.71 3.86 -19.07
C CYS A 17 -2.41 4.13 -19.83
N GLY A 18 -1.35 4.50 -19.12
CA GLY A 18 -0.07 4.84 -19.72
C GLY A 18 0.55 3.68 -20.49
N SER A 19 0.68 2.51 -19.85
CA SER A 19 1.30 1.33 -20.47
C SER A 19 0.55 0.82 -21.71
N GLN A 20 -0.78 0.86 -21.68
CA GLN A 20 -1.59 0.42 -22.81
C GLN A 20 -1.52 1.40 -23.99
N ILE A 21 -1.54 2.71 -23.71
CA ILE A 21 -1.35 3.74 -24.74
C ILE A 21 0.02 3.61 -25.41
N GLU A 22 1.09 3.44 -24.62
CA GLU A 22 2.46 3.22 -25.15
C GLU A 22 2.55 2.00 -26.06
N THR A 23 1.86 0.91 -25.69
CA THR A 23 1.78 -0.30 -26.51
C THR A 23 1.06 -0.05 -27.83
N GLN A 24 -0.09 0.64 -27.80
CA GLN A 24 -0.85 0.98 -29.01
C GLN A 24 -0.05 1.89 -29.95
N ILE A 25 0.63 2.91 -29.42
CA ILE A 25 1.49 3.80 -30.22
C ILE A 25 2.61 2.99 -30.88
N SER A 26 3.25 2.08 -30.14
CA SER A 26 4.33 1.24 -30.65
C SER A 26 3.84 0.32 -31.79
N GLN A 27 2.67 -0.30 -31.63
CA GLN A 27 2.06 -1.15 -32.66
C GLN A 27 1.69 -0.36 -33.93
N TYR A 28 1.13 0.84 -33.76
CA TYR A 28 0.80 1.74 -34.86
C TYR A 28 2.05 2.15 -35.66
N LEU A 29 3.13 2.53 -34.97
CA LEU A 29 4.40 2.91 -35.60
C LEU A 29 5.05 1.73 -36.34
N HIS A 30 4.90 0.51 -35.84
CA HIS A 30 5.49 -0.70 -36.45
C HIS A 30 4.61 -1.31 -37.56
N LYS A 31 3.47 -0.70 -37.91
CA LYS A 31 2.52 -1.18 -38.96
C LYS A 31 2.16 -2.67 -38.81
N ILE A 32 2.01 -3.15 -37.59
CA ILE A 32 1.56 -4.54 -37.38
C ILE A 32 0.06 -4.58 -37.64
N ASP A 33 -0.35 -5.25 -38.73
CA ASP A 33 -1.72 -5.29 -39.27
C ASP A 33 -2.69 -6.20 -38.47
N GLY A 34 -2.41 -6.42 -37.18
CA GLY A 34 -3.13 -7.31 -36.28
C GLY A 34 -3.86 -6.52 -35.20
N ASN A 35 -4.77 -5.63 -35.59
CA ASN A 35 -5.53 -4.81 -34.66
C ASN A 35 -6.72 -5.60 -34.11
N GLU A 36 -6.47 -6.54 -33.19
CA GLU A 36 -7.51 -7.01 -32.28
C GLU A 36 -7.74 -5.89 -31.26
N LYS A 37 -8.62 -4.94 -31.60
CA LYS A 37 -9.12 -3.96 -30.64
C LYS A 37 -9.87 -4.73 -29.56
N VAL A 38 -9.22 -4.89 -28.42
CA VAL A 38 -9.89 -5.31 -27.20
C VAL A 38 -10.65 -4.08 -26.71
N ASP A 39 -11.91 -3.94 -27.12
CA ASP A 39 -12.78 -2.86 -26.64
C ASP A 39 -12.91 -2.95 -25.10
N GLY A 40 -12.86 -1.80 -24.42
CA GLY A 40 -13.03 -1.73 -22.97
C GLY A 40 -11.74 -1.79 -22.16
N LEU A 41 -10.60 -1.56 -22.81
CA LEU A 41 -9.31 -1.38 -22.15
C LEU A 41 -9.26 -0.09 -21.32
N MET A 42 -8.43 -0.06 -20.27
CA MET A 42 -8.13 1.14 -19.48
C MET A 42 -7.52 2.28 -20.31
N SER A 43 -6.92 1.99 -21.47
CA SER A 43 -6.48 2.99 -22.46
C SER A 43 -7.62 3.80 -23.09
N GLU A 44 -8.86 3.27 -23.05
CA GLU A 44 -10.05 3.91 -23.63
C GLU A 44 -10.82 4.74 -22.61
N LEU A 45 -10.21 5.05 -21.46
CA LEU A 45 -10.78 5.96 -20.48
C LEU A 45 -11.10 7.30 -21.13
N THR A 46 -12.39 7.65 -21.14
CA THR A 46 -12.84 8.92 -21.69
C THR A 46 -12.33 10.09 -20.85
N ALA A 47 -12.21 11.27 -21.46
CA ALA A 47 -11.79 12.48 -20.75
C ALA A 47 -12.67 12.79 -19.52
N THR A 48 -13.97 12.49 -19.59
CA THR A 48 -14.91 12.70 -18.48
C THR A 48 -14.69 11.70 -17.35
N GLN A 49 -14.42 10.43 -17.66
CA GLN A 49 -14.06 9.43 -16.65
C GLN A 49 -12.74 9.77 -15.97
N LEU A 50 -11.73 10.18 -16.74
CA LEU A 50 -10.43 10.56 -16.20
C LEU A 50 -10.54 11.80 -15.29
N ALA A 51 -11.34 12.79 -15.67
CA ALA A 51 -11.61 13.96 -14.82
C ALA A 51 -12.26 13.57 -13.49
N LYS A 52 -13.27 12.69 -13.52
CA LYS A 52 -13.93 12.16 -12.31
C LYS A 52 -12.96 11.36 -11.43
N ILE A 53 -12.09 10.55 -12.02
CA ILE A 53 -11.05 9.80 -11.30
C ILE A 53 -10.06 10.75 -10.64
N ASN A 54 -9.64 11.82 -11.34
CA ASN A 54 -8.73 12.82 -10.78
C ASN A 54 -9.37 13.60 -9.62
N GLU A 55 -10.64 13.99 -9.76
CA GLU A 55 -11.38 14.62 -8.67
C GLU A 55 -11.50 13.68 -7.45
N LEU A 56 -11.77 12.39 -7.69
CA LEU A 56 -11.78 11.37 -6.65
C LEU A 56 -10.41 11.25 -5.98
N HIS A 57 -9.32 11.30 -6.74
CA HIS A 57 -7.94 11.21 -6.23
C HIS A 57 -7.63 12.29 -5.21
N ILE A 58 -7.96 13.55 -5.54
CA ILE A 58 -7.76 14.69 -4.64
C ILE A 58 -8.52 14.47 -3.33
N LYS A 59 -9.80 14.12 -3.41
CA LYS A 59 -10.65 13.87 -2.22
C LYS A 59 -10.14 12.69 -1.37
N VAL A 60 -9.62 11.65 -2.01
CA VAL A 60 -9.06 10.49 -1.31
C VAL A 60 -7.79 10.87 -0.56
N ILE A 61 -6.88 11.63 -1.19
CA ILE A 61 -5.65 12.12 -0.53
C ILE A 61 -5.98 12.96 0.69
N GLU A 62 -6.93 13.89 0.59
CA GLU A 62 -7.34 14.73 1.73
C GLU A 62 -7.86 13.88 2.91
N LYS A 63 -8.68 12.85 2.63
CA LYS A 63 -9.17 11.93 3.66
C LYS A 63 -8.07 11.05 4.24
N GLU A 64 -7.16 10.55 3.39
CA GLU A 64 -5.98 9.78 3.83
C GLU A 64 -5.09 10.60 4.77
N ASP A 65 -4.86 11.86 4.45
CA ASP A 65 -4.06 12.77 5.27
C ASP A 65 -4.74 13.04 6.61
N LYS A 66 -6.07 13.24 6.61
CA LYS A 66 -6.83 13.40 7.85
C LYS A 66 -6.70 12.18 8.77
N ILE A 67 -6.88 10.97 8.22
CA ILE A 67 -6.74 9.71 8.95
C ILE A 67 -5.30 9.54 9.45
N SER A 68 -4.31 9.87 8.62
CA SER A 68 -2.89 9.76 8.99
C SER A 68 -2.52 10.70 10.13
N LYS A 69 -3.01 11.93 10.11
CA LYS A 69 -2.79 12.92 11.18
C LYS A 69 -3.42 12.46 12.49
N LYS A 70 -4.67 11.96 12.45
CA LYS A 70 -5.34 11.41 13.64
C LYS A 70 -4.60 10.18 14.19
N SER A 71 -4.16 9.28 13.31
CA SER A 71 -3.34 8.13 13.71
C SER A 71 -2.00 8.53 14.33
N ALA A 72 -1.35 9.59 13.83
CA ALA A 72 -0.09 10.07 14.38
C ALA A 72 -0.29 10.70 15.78
N SER A 73 -1.28 11.57 15.93
CA SER A 73 -1.64 12.18 17.23
C SER A 73 -1.92 11.12 18.30
N MET A 74 -2.71 10.10 17.95
CA MET A 74 -3.03 9.03 18.90
C MET A 74 -1.83 8.16 19.27
N GLN A 75 -0.85 8.00 18.37
CA GLN A 75 0.39 7.30 18.66
C GLN A 75 1.33 8.15 19.54
N GLU A 76 1.32 9.47 19.37
CA GLU A 76 2.05 10.42 20.21
C GLU A 76 1.49 10.43 21.64
N ASP A 77 0.17 10.59 21.79
CA ASP A 77 -0.51 10.65 23.10
C ASP A 77 -0.23 9.40 23.97
N VAL A 78 -0.16 8.22 23.34
CA VAL A 78 0.15 6.96 24.05
C VAL A 78 1.61 6.80 24.38
N ALA A 79 2.51 7.31 23.55
CA ALA A 79 3.94 7.27 23.84
C ALA A 79 4.30 8.15 25.05
N ASP A 80 3.58 9.27 25.23
CA ASP A 80 3.82 10.23 26.32
C ASP A 80 3.45 9.68 27.70
N MET A 81 2.42 8.84 27.80
CA MET A 81 1.93 8.31 29.09
C MET A 81 2.95 7.43 29.84
N PRO A 82 3.59 6.41 29.22
CA PRO A 82 4.66 5.65 29.87
C PRO A 82 5.86 6.51 30.28
N ILE A 83 6.20 7.55 29.49
CA ILE A 83 7.28 8.48 29.80
C ILE A 83 6.95 9.27 31.08
N ALA A 84 5.75 9.85 31.14
CA ALA A 84 5.29 10.62 32.30
C ALA A 84 5.20 9.74 33.56
N VAL A 85 4.64 8.53 33.42
CA VAL A 85 4.50 7.58 34.53
C VAL A 85 5.86 7.15 35.06
N THR A 86 6.81 6.80 34.19
CA THR A 86 8.17 6.40 34.58
C THR A 86 8.92 7.56 35.27
N ALA A 87 8.66 8.80 34.87
CA ALA A 87 9.35 9.96 35.43
C ALA A 87 8.81 10.42 36.80
N TYR A 88 7.52 10.20 37.10
CA TYR A 88 6.86 10.84 38.24
C TYR A 88 6.12 9.90 39.21
N ALA A 89 5.90 8.63 38.88
CA ALA A 89 5.16 7.72 39.74
C ALA A 89 5.93 7.35 41.02
N LYS A 90 5.27 7.52 42.18
CA LYS A 90 5.78 7.07 43.49
C LYS A 90 5.29 5.69 43.88
N ASP A 91 4.13 5.29 43.37
CA ASP A 91 3.54 3.96 43.50
C ASP A 91 3.37 3.36 42.10
N LEU A 92 4.05 2.23 41.87
CA LEU A 92 4.07 1.56 40.56
C LEU A 92 2.80 0.74 40.30
N VAL A 93 2.06 0.36 41.34
CA VAL A 93 0.84 -0.46 41.21
C VAL A 93 -0.31 0.40 40.70
N GLU A 94 -0.56 1.55 41.32
CA GLU A 94 -1.60 2.50 40.89
C GLU A 94 -1.27 3.08 39.51
N ALA A 95 0.01 3.39 39.27
CA ALA A 95 0.50 3.83 37.97
C ALA A 95 0.26 2.78 36.86
N GLY A 96 0.45 1.49 37.16
CA GLY A 96 0.21 0.40 36.21
C GLY A 96 -1.23 0.35 35.74
N VAL A 97 -2.20 0.50 36.64
CA VAL A 97 -3.64 0.51 36.32
C VAL A 97 -4.01 1.70 35.42
N VAL A 98 -3.44 2.88 35.68
CA VAL A 98 -3.66 4.08 34.86
C VAL A 98 -3.08 3.92 33.45
N VAL A 99 -1.91 3.27 33.33
CA VAL A 99 -1.31 2.95 32.03
C VAL A 99 -2.17 1.94 31.27
N GLU A 100 -2.66 0.89 31.93
CA GLU A 100 -3.51 -0.13 31.33
C GLU A 100 -4.82 0.48 30.78
N ASP A 101 -5.52 1.30 31.57
CA ASP A 101 -6.73 2.01 31.12
C ASP A 101 -6.46 2.97 29.94
N ALA A 102 -5.29 3.61 29.91
CA ALA A 102 -4.88 4.46 28.78
C ALA A 102 -4.59 3.64 27.51
N LEU A 103 -4.01 2.44 27.65
CA LEU A 103 -3.76 1.51 26.55
C LEU A 103 -5.08 0.94 26.00
N ASP A 104 -6.03 0.58 26.87
CA ASP A 104 -7.35 0.10 26.47
C ASP A 104 -8.09 1.17 25.65
N LYS A 105 -8.12 2.42 26.12
CA LYS A 105 -8.70 3.56 25.38
C LYS A 105 -8.02 3.81 24.04
N HIS A 106 -6.71 3.61 23.98
CA HIS A 106 -5.98 3.72 22.73
C HIS A 106 -6.33 2.61 21.75
N GLU A 107 -6.44 1.36 22.21
CA GLU A 107 -6.83 0.23 21.39
C GLU A 107 -8.21 0.47 20.77
N GLU A 108 -9.19 0.89 21.58
CA GLU A 108 -10.53 1.25 21.11
C GLU A 108 -10.47 2.35 20.04
N GLY A 109 -9.71 3.41 20.30
CA GLY A 109 -9.57 4.52 19.37
C GLY A 109 -8.86 4.12 18.06
N MET A 110 -7.85 3.26 18.14
CA MET A 110 -7.14 2.72 16.98
C MET A 110 -8.02 1.78 16.17
N ALA A 111 -8.92 1.02 16.81
CA ALA A 111 -9.90 0.19 16.14
C ALA A 111 -10.88 1.04 15.32
N VAL A 112 -11.40 2.14 15.89
CA VAL A 112 -12.26 3.10 15.16
C VAL A 112 -11.52 3.71 13.97
N LEU A 113 -10.26 4.09 14.16
CA LEU A 113 -9.41 4.59 13.08
C LEU A 113 -9.25 3.57 11.96
N MET A 114 -9.00 2.30 12.31
CA MET A 114 -8.85 1.23 11.34
C MET A 114 -10.16 1.02 10.55
N GLU A 115 -11.32 1.10 11.20
CA GLU A 115 -12.62 1.08 10.54
C GLU A 115 -12.78 2.27 9.56
N GLU A 116 -12.41 3.49 9.97
CA GLU A 116 -12.43 4.67 9.08
C GLU A 116 -11.54 4.46 7.84
N ALA A 117 -10.36 3.86 8.00
CA ALA A 117 -9.44 3.55 6.91
C ALA A 117 -9.99 2.47 5.97
N ASP A 118 -10.58 1.41 6.53
CA ASP A 118 -11.21 0.32 5.80
C ASP A 118 -12.41 0.83 4.98
N LYS A 119 -13.24 1.66 5.59
CA LYS A 119 -14.34 2.35 4.93
C LYS A 119 -13.85 3.20 3.77
N LEU A 120 -12.77 3.97 3.95
CA LEU A 120 -12.18 4.77 2.87
C LEU A 120 -11.67 3.89 1.72
N ARG A 121 -11.05 2.74 2.01
CA ARG A 121 -10.59 1.80 0.98
C ARG A 121 -11.77 1.25 0.16
N VAL A 122 -12.84 0.81 0.82
CA VAL A 122 -14.03 0.26 0.14
C VAL A 122 -14.78 1.36 -0.63
N GLU A 123 -14.95 2.55 -0.05
CA GLU A 123 -15.59 3.68 -0.73
C GLU A 123 -14.82 4.11 -1.98
N THR A 124 -13.49 4.11 -1.93
CA THR A 124 -12.64 4.48 -3.08
C THR A 124 -12.82 3.47 -4.21
N LEU A 125 -12.75 2.17 -3.92
CA LEU A 125 -12.97 1.12 -4.92
C LEU A 125 -14.37 1.20 -5.52
N ARG A 126 -15.41 1.40 -4.69
CA ARG A 126 -16.79 1.56 -5.15
C ARG A 126 -16.92 2.73 -6.13
N LYS A 127 -16.39 3.90 -5.77
CA LYS A 127 -16.47 5.10 -6.61
C LYS A 127 -15.69 4.96 -7.91
N ILE A 128 -14.57 4.24 -7.92
CA ILE A 128 -13.86 3.90 -9.16
C ILE A 128 -14.79 3.09 -10.08
N VAL A 129 -15.39 2.01 -9.56
CA VAL A 129 -16.27 1.12 -10.32
C VAL A 129 -17.52 1.85 -10.84
N GLU A 130 -18.04 2.84 -10.10
CA GLU A 130 -19.17 3.69 -10.55
C GLU A 130 -18.80 4.64 -11.69
N VAL A 131 -17.52 4.99 -11.84
CA VAL A 131 -17.05 5.91 -12.90
C VAL A 131 -16.73 5.18 -14.20
N VAL A 132 -16.16 3.98 -14.10
CA VAL A 132 -15.71 3.21 -15.26
C VAL A 132 -16.81 2.31 -15.83
N THR A 133 -16.65 1.82 -17.06
CA THR A 133 -17.58 0.82 -17.61
C THR A 133 -17.35 -0.55 -16.94
N PRO A 134 -18.31 -1.49 -16.99
CA PRO A 134 -18.13 -2.82 -16.39
C PRO A 134 -16.91 -3.58 -16.91
N VAL A 135 -16.55 -3.41 -18.19
CA VAL A 135 -15.37 -4.05 -18.80
C VAL A 135 -14.08 -3.44 -18.23
N GLN A 136 -14.00 -2.10 -18.17
CA GLN A 136 -12.89 -1.38 -17.55
C GLN A 136 -12.74 -1.72 -16.05
N ALA A 137 -13.87 -1.85 -15.33
CA ALA A 137 -13.86 -2.28 -13.94
C ALA A 137 -13.26 -3.67 -13.76
N ALA A 138 -13.66 -4.63 -14.61
CA ALA A 138 -13.13 -5.99 -14.58
C ALA A 138 -11.62 -6.00 -14.86
N GLU A 139 -11.15 -5.24 -15.84
CA GLU A 139 -9.73 -5.13 -16.16
C GLU A 139 -8.94 -4.49 -15.01
N PHE A 140 -9.42 -3.37 -14.48
CA PHE A 140 -8.82 -2.70 -13.32
C PHE A 140 -8.69 -3.65 -12.12
N LEU A 141 -9.75 -4.40 -11.79
CA LEU A 141 -9.75 -5.34 -10.68
C LEU A 141 -8.81 -6.52 -10.94
N LEU A 142 -8.75 -7.04 -12.17
CA LEU A 142 -7.82 -8.09 -12.57
C LEU A 142 -6.36 -7.62 -12.43
N ALA A 143 -6.05 -6.43 -12.94
CA ALA A 143 -4.74 -5.83 -12.81
C ALA A 143 -4.37 -5.60 -11.33
N GLY A 144 -5.31 -5.12 -10.52
CA GLY A 144 -5.13 -4.98 -9.08
C GLY A 144 -4.82 -6.30 -8.37
N LYS A 145 -5.51 -7.39 -8.73
CA LYS A 145 -5.24 -8.74 -8.20
C LYS A 145 -3.88 -9.27 -8.64
N ARG A 146 -3.52 -9.10 -9.91
CA ARG A 146 -2.19 -9.46 -10.42
C ARG A 146 -1.10 -8.72 -9.64
N LEU A 147 -1.23 -7.41 -9.48
CA LEU A 147 -0.28 -6.61 -8.71
C LEU A 147 -0.16 -7.09 -7.26
N HIS A 148 -1.28 -7.38 -6.60
CA HIS A 148 -1.28 -7.88 -5.23
C HIS A 148 -0.51 -9.20 -5.09
N VAL A 149 -0.77 -10.17 -5.98
CA VAL A 149 -0.08 -11.47 -5.99
C VAL A 149 1.40 -11.29 -6.30
N SER A 150 1.74 -10.50 -7.31
CA SER A 150 3.14 -10.21 -7.68
C SER A 150 3.92 -9.54 -6.55
N LEU A 151 3.32 -8.57 -5.85
CA LEU A 151 3.96 -7.91 -4.71
C LEU A 151 4.19 -8.87 -3.55
N HIS A 152 3.23 -9.75 -3.27
CA HIS A 152 3.36 -10.77 -2.24
C HIS A 152 4.49 -11.75 -2.55
N GLU A 153 4.52 -12.30 -3.76
CA GLU A 153 5.57 -13.22 -4.19
C GLU A 153 6.95 -12.55 -4.21
N TRP A 154 7.03 -11.32 -4.71
CA TRP A 154 8.27 -10.55 -4.68
C TRP A 154 8.75 -10.29 -3.24
N GLY A 155 7.83 -10.02 -2.32
CA GLY A 155 8.12 -9.91 -0.89
C GLY A 155 8.72 -11.20 -0.32
N ARG A 156 8.07 -12.34 -0.56
CA ARG A 156 8.53 -13.67 -0.13
C ARG A 156 9.93 -13.99 -0.66
N VAL A 157 10.15 -13.81 -1.96
CA VAL A 157 11.46 -14.07 -2.59
C VAL A 157 12.54 -13.16 -2.01
N ARG A 158 12.23 -11.88 -1.74
CA ARG A 158 13.19 -10.96 -1.12
C ARG A 158 13.55 -11.37 0.29
N GLU A 159 12.57 -11.82 1.05
CA GLU A 159 12.75 -12.32 2.41
C GLU A 159 13.64 -13.57 2.43
N GLU A 160 13.36 -14.56 1.57
CA GLU A 160 14.19 -15.76 1.38
C GLU A 160 15.62 -15.42 0.98
N ARG A 161 15.83 -14.44 0.10
CA ARG A 161 17.18 -13.97 -0.26
C ARG A 161 17.92 -13.35 0.92
N ARG A 162 17.25 -12.54 1.75
CA ARG A 162 17.87 -11.94 2.94
C ARG A 162 18.24 -12.99 3.98
N PHE A 163 17.36 -13.96 4.24
CA PHE A 163 17.65 -15.05 5.19
C PHE A 163 18.67 -16.06 4.63
N GLY A 164 18.69 -16.27 3.31
CA GLY A 164 19.71 -17.06 2.63
C GLY A 164 21.10 -16.43 2.70
N CYS A 165 21.21 -15.12 2.49
CA CYS A 165 22.46 -14.37 2.65
C CYS A 165 22.94 -14.36 4.11
N ALA A 166 22.03 -14.12 5.07
CA ALA A 166 22.38 -14.13 6.50
C ALA A 166 22.91 -15.49 6.98
N ARG A 167 22.42 -16.62 6.44
CA ARG A 167 22.98 -17.95 6.69
C ARG A 167 24.34 -18.16 6.01
N ALA A 168 24.53 -17.67 4.79
CA ALA A 168 25.82 -17.77 4.10
C ALA A 168 26.92 -16.97 4.83
N ASP A 169 26.60 -15.78 5.32
CA ASP A 169 27.52 -14.93 6.10
C ASP A 169 27.82 -15.52 7.49
N ALA A 170 26.83 -16.14 8.15
CA ALA A 170 27.05 -16.85 9.42
C ALA A 170 27.93 -18.11 9.25
N VAL A 171 27.84 -18.80 8.11
CA VAL A 171 28.71 -19.94 7.78
C VAL A 171 30.12 -19.48 7.38
N ALA A 172 30.25 -18.35 6.67
CA ALA A 172 31.55 -17.76 6.33
C ALA A 172 32.27 -17.13 7.53
N GLY A 173 31.53 -16.62 8.52
CA GLY A 173 32.09 -16.10 9.78
C GLY A 173 32.65 -17.17 10.73
N GLY A 174 32.34 -18.45 10.50
CA GLY A 174 32.89 -19.60 11.24
C GLY A 174 34.09 -20.26 10.57
N ALA A 175 34.40 -19.93 9.32
CA ALA A 175 35.49 -20.53 8.56
C ALA A 175 36.54 -19.47 8.23
N GLY A 176 37.60 -19.43 9.02
CA GLY A 176 38.80 -18.67 8.69
C GLY A 176 39.39 -19.09 7.35
N ALA A 177 39.81 -18.07 6.59
CA ALA A 177 40.76 -18.06 5.48
C ALA A 177 40.42 -18.85 4.20
N GLY A 178 40.28 -18.12 3.07
CA GLY A 178 40.50 -18.69 1.74
C GLY A 178 39.73 -18.05 0.58
N THR A 179 40.32 -17.00 -0.01
CA THR A 179 40.24 -16.59 -1.43
C THR A 179 38.89 -16.57 -2.19
N SER A 180 38.49 -15.34 -2.56
CA SER A 180 37.96 -14.88 -3.86
C SER A 180 36.80 -15.65 -4.54
N ASN A 181 35.62 -15.03 -4.58
CA ASN A 181 35.11 -14.49 -5.84
C ASN A 181 33.96 -13.51 -5.58
N LYS A 182 34.04 -12.31 -6.17
CA LYS A 182 32.91 -11.38 -6.25
C LYS A 182 31.91 -11.95 -7.25
N THR A 183 30.86 -12.59 -6.76
CA THR A 183 29.63 -12.80 -7.53
C THR A 183 28.68 -11.66 -7.18
N THR A 184 28.39 -10.86 -8.18
CA THR A 184 27.49 -9.71 -8.17
C THR A 184 26.15 -10.08 -7.54
N CYS A 185 25.76 -9.34 -6.49
CA CYS A 185 24.40 -9.30 -5.96
C CYS A 185 23.51 -8.43 -6.85
#